data_AF-A0A2T7PBD7-F1
#
_entry.id   AF-A0A2T7PBD7-F1
#
_cell.length_a   1.000
_cell.length_b   1.000
_cell.length_c   1.000
_cell.angle_alpha   90.00
_cell.angle_beta   90.00
_cell.angle_gamma   90.00
#
_symmetry.space_group_name_H-M   'P 1'
#
loop_
_entity.id
_entity.type
_entity.pdbx_description
1 polymer ?
#
loop_
_entity_poly.entity_id
_entity_poly.type
_entity_poly.pdbx_seq_one_letter_code
_entity_poly.pdbx_strand_id
1 'polypeptide(L)'
;MSPETDAATPVPRAKLSNTVRRDNHRPGGARWNEVRVSKTELLLTWCSFCDLLYRYLHSHLHHPSDNNNNPLWLPTTPFGCVTDDGRHIPLGQSVTDLEPGACRICECGREGLNCMYGDCLAPMCVDYVRSGCCYRCPNGKNCRLPSGEIISAPVERDGMRCECPPQDRGLPGAPSASHTTAICTPRTTIPIVG
;
A
#
# COMPACT_ATOMS: atom_id res chain seq x y z
N MET A 1 21.65 52.39 -14.00
CA MET A 1 20.49 51.78 -13.31
C MET A 1 21.06 50.77 -12.33
N SER A 2 21.20 51.19 -11.08
CA SER A 2 21.76 50.38 -9.99
C SER A 2 20.62 49.63 -9.30
N PRO A 3 20.77 48.34 -8.96
CA PRO A 3 19.77 47.67 -8.15
C PRO A 3 19.96 48.04 -6.68
N GLU A 4 18.87 48.49 -6.06
CA GLU A 4 18.75 48.70 -4.62
C GLU A 4 18.83 47.36 -3.88
N THR A 5 19.66 47.33 -2.85
CA THR A 5 19.87 46.18 -1.97
C THR A 5 18.94 46.32 -0.78
N ASP A 6 17.83 45.58 -0.76
CA ASP A 6 16.94 45.55 0.40
C ASP A 6 17.54 44.72 1.54
N ALA A 7 17.81 45.42 2.65
CA ALA A 7 18.29 44.85 3.90
C ALA A 7 17.16 44.10 4.63
N ALA A 8 17.34 42.79 4.80
CA ALA A 8 16.41 41.95 5.55
C ALA A 8 16.52 42.18 7.07
N THR A 9 15.40 42.53 7.69
CA THR A 9 15.22 42.71 9.14
C THR A 9 15.39 41.38 9.89
N PRO A 10 16.14 41.34 11.01
CA PRO A 10 16.29 40.12 11.81
C PRO A 10 15.02 39.81 12.62
N VAL A 11 14.48 38.60 12.43
CA VAL A 11 13.36 38.05 13.21
C VAL A 11 13.87 37.55 14.57
N PRO A 12 13.25 37.93 15.71
CA PRO A 12 13.67 37.46 17.02
C PRO A 12 13.38 35.96 17.20
N ARG A 13 14.42 35.25 17.62
CA ARG A 13 14.46 33.81 17.87
C ARG A 13 13.70 33.48 19.16
N ALA A 14 12.48 32.94 19.04
CA ALA A 14 11.74 32.43 20.18
C ALA A 14 12.49 31.23 20.81
N LYS A 15 12.89 31.36 22.08
CA LYS A 15 13.45 30.28 22.89
C LYS A 15 12.32 29.32 23.27
N LEU A 16 12.18 28.22 22.53
CA LEU A 16 11.39 27.06 22.95
C LEU A 16 12.19 26.26 23.98
N SER A 17 11.83 26.45 25.25
CA SER A 17 12.31 25.64 26.37
C SER A 17 11.56 24.30 26.35
N ASN A 18 12.15 23.26 25.74
CA ASN A 18 11.62 21.90 25.80
C ASN A 18 12.00 21.25 27.12
N THR A 19 11.12 21.37 28.11
CA THR A 19 11.17 20.56 29.33
C THR A 19 10.64 19.16 29.00
N VAL A 20 11.55 18.24 28.66
CA VAL A 20 11.22 16.82 28.43
C VAL A 20 10.89 16.17 29.78
N ARG A 21 9.60 16.09 30.11
CA ARG A 21 9.08 15.21 31.17
C ARG A 21 9.20 13.77 30.67
N ARG A 22 10.14 13.01 31.25
CA ARG A 22 10.21 11.55 31.09
C ARG A 22 9.08 10.93 31.92
N ASP A 23 7.93 10.68 31.29
CA ASP A 23 6.93 9.80 31.85
C ASP A 23 7.35 8.34 31.60
N ASN A 24 7.87 7.71 32.66
CA ASN A 24 8.12 6.27 32.73
C ASN A 24 6.78 5.51 32.68
N HIS A 25 6.25 5.26 31.50
CA HIS A 25 5.16 4.31 31.30
C HIS A 25 5.70 2.88 31.30
N ARG A 26 5.50 2.21 32.44
CA ARG A 26 5.55 0.76 32.60
C ARG A 26 4.53 0.13 31.63
N PRO A 27 4.91 -0.79 30.73
CA PRO A 27 3.93 -1.55 29.98
C PRO A 27 3.20 -2.49 30.96
N GLY A 28 1.95 -2.16 31.26
CA GLY A 28 1.03 -3.05 31.96
C GLY A 28 0.81 -4.31 31.14
N GLY A 29 1.04 -5.47 31.77
CA GLY A 29 0.79 -6.76 31.16
C GLY A 29 -0.65 -6.87 30.67
N ALA A 30 -0.80 -7.06 29.36
CA ALA A 30 -2.08 -7.41 28.75
C ALA A 30 -2.52 -8.77 29.29
N ARG A 31 -3.52 -8.75 30.17
CA ARG A 31 -4.19 -9.93 30.69
C ARG A 31 -5.10 -10.45 29.57
N TRP A 32 -4.68 -11.52 28.91
CA TRP A 32 -5.49 -12.23 27.93
C TRP A 32 -6.67 -12.87 28.65
N ASN A 33 -7.86 -12.29 28.50
CA ASN A 33 -9.09 -12.92 28.93
C ASN A 33 -9.39 -14.05 27.95
N GLU A 34 -9.30 -15.30 28.41
CA GLU A 34 -9.81 -16.46 27.69
C GLU A 34 -11.32 -16.28 27.45
N VAL A 35 -11.70 -15.88 26.24
CA VAL A 35 -13.10 -15.91 25.80
C VAL A 35 -13.46 -17.36 25.56
N ARG A 36 -14.06 -18.01 26.56
CA ARG A 36 -14.70 -19.32 26.40
C ARG A 36 -15.96 -19.15 25.56
N VAL A 37 -15.82 -19.29 24.24
CA VAL A 37 -16.97 -19.38 23.34
C VAL A 37 -17.68 -20.70 23.63
N SER A 38 -18.92 -20.62 24.13
CA SER A 38 -19.75 -21.79 24.40
C SER A 38 -20.11 -22.50 23.10
N LYS A 39 -19.92 -23.83 23.08
CA LYS A 39 -20.15 -24.72 21.92
C LYS A 39 -21.60 -24.65 21.38
N THR A 40 -22.54 -24.14 22.16
CA THR A 40 -23.95 -23.95 21.78
C THR A 40 -24.21 -22.76 20.85
N GLU A 41 -23.38 -21.72 20.86
CA GLU A 41 -23.60 -20.56 19.96
C GLU A 41 -23.15 -20.83 18.52
N LEU A 42 -22.22 -21.77 18.33
CA LEU A 42 -21.74 -22.20 17.01
C LEU A 42 -22.81 -22.96 16.22
N LEU A 43 -23.80 -23.59 16.87
CA LEU A 43 -24.84 -24.35 16.18
C LEU A 43 -25.98 -23.46 15.66
N LEU A 44 -26.25 -22.33 16.30
CA LEU A 44 -27.29 -21.39 15.86
C LEU A 44 -26.86 -20.58 14.63
N THR A 45 -25.56 -20.30 14.47
CA THR A 45 -25.04 -19.58 13.30
C THR A 45 -25.11 -20.42 12.02
N TRP A 46 -25.00 -21.74 12.12
CA TRP A 46 -25.07 -22.64 10.96
C TRP A 46 -26.48 -22.77 10.37
N CYS A 47 -27.54 -22.65 11.18
CA CYS A 47 -28.91 -22.68 10.67
C CYS A 47 -29.27 -21.45 9.82
N SER A 48 -28.77 -20.26 10.17
CA SER A 48 -29.10 -19.03 9.43
C SER A 48 -28.44 -18.97 8.06
N PHE A 49 -27.25 -19.56 7.90
CA PHE A 49 -26.57 -19.66 6.60
C PHE A 49 -27.25 -20.63 5.63
N CYS A 50 -27.86 -21.71 6.11
CA CYS A 50 -28.59 -22.66 5.25
C CYS A 50 -29.83 -22.03 4.58
N ASP A 51 -30.60 -21.22 5.31
CA ASP A 51 -31.82 -20.58 4.77
C ASP A 51 -31.51 -19.54 3.69
N LEU A 52 -30.41 -18.78 3.86
CA LEU A 52 -29.93 -17.81 2.88
C LEU A 52 -29.43 -18.48 1.60
N LEU A 53 -28.67 -19.58 1.73
CA LEU A 53 -28.17 -20.33 0.57
C LEU A 53 -29.31 -20.99 -0.21
N TYR A 54 -30.34 -21.51 0.48
CA TYR A 54 -31.50 -22.13 -0.16
C TYR A 54 -32.33 -21.12 -0.96
N ARG A 55 -32.55 -19.92 -0.41
CA ARG A 55 -33.27 -18.84 -1.14
C ARG A 55 -32.49 -18.34 -2.35
N TYR A 56 -31.17 -18.22 -2.25
CA TYR A 56 -30.32 -17.82 -3.37
C TYR A 56 -30.33 -18.84 -4.52
N LEU A 57 -30.27 -20.13 -4.18
CA LEU A 57 -30.34 -21.21 -5.18
C LEU A 57 -31.71 -21.28 -5.88
N HIS A 58 -32.80 -21.01 -5.16
CA HIS A 58 -34.14 -21.00 -5.77
C HIS A 58 -34.40 -19.80 -6.69
N SER A 59 -33.81 -18.63 -6.43
CA SER A 59 -34.06 -17.44 -7.27
C SER A 59 -33.34 -17.47 -8.62
N HIS A 60 -32.35 -18.33 -8.82
CA HIS A 60 -31.63 -18.44 -10.11
C HIS A 60 -32.11 -19.58 -11.02
N LEU A 61 -33.06 -20.41 -10.58
CA LEU A 61 -33.55 -21.56 -11.36
C LEU A 61 -34.84 -21.28 -12.16
N HIS A 62 -35.41 -20.08 -12.07
CA HIS A 62 -36.58 -19.69 -12.86
C HIS A 62 -36.27 -18.48 -13.74
N HIS A 63 -35.48 -18.70 -14.80
CA HIS A 63 -35.53 -17.80 -15.95
C HIS A 63 -36.70 -18.23 -16.85
N PRO A 64 -37.75 -17.39 -17.00
CA PRO A 64 -38.83 -17.66 -17.94
C PRO A 64 -38.26 -17.63 -19.37
N SER A 65 -38.48 -18.72 -20.09
CA SER A 65 -38.14 -18.87 -21.49
C SER A 65 -39.16 -18.09 -22.33
N ASP A 66 -38.89 -16.82 -22.59
CA ASP A 66 -39.70 -16.00 -23.49
C ASP A 66 -39.48 -16.44 -24.95
N ASN A 67 -40.40 -17.26 -25.45
CA ASN A 67 -40.54 -17.62 -26.87
C ASN A 67 -41.08 -16.42 -27.66
N ASN A 68 -40.23 -15.46 -28.02
CA ASN A 68 -40.56 -14.45 -29.01
C ASN A 68 -39.75 -14.69 -30.30
N ASN A 69 -40.45 -15.19 -31.32
CA ASN A 69 -39.97 -15.39 -32.69
C ASN A 69 -39.77 -14.04 -33.41
N ASN A 70 -38.81 -13.24 -32.98
CA ASN A 70 -38.33 -12.10 -33.74
C ASN A 70 -37.19 -12.58 -34.67
N PRO A 71 -37.15 -12.19 -35.96
CA PRO A 71 -36.09 -12.59 -36.87
C PRO A 71 -34.72 -12.23 -36.28
N LEU A 72 -33.89 -13.26 -36.10
CA LEU A 72 -32.52 -13.20 -35.59
C LEU A 72 -31.64 -12.35 -36.50
N TRP A 73 -31.71 -11.03 -36.34
CA TRP A 73 -30.55 -10.19 -36.56
C TRP A 73 -29.55 -10.61 -35.50
N LEU A 74 -28.63 -11.52 -35.84
CA LEU A 74 -27.46 -11.78 -35.02
C LEU A 74 -26.80 -10.41 -34.83
N PRO A 75 -26.86 -9.80 -33.64
CA PRO A 75 -26.13 -8.57 -33.41
C PRO A 75 -24.69 -8.94 -33.74
N THR A 76 -24.09 -8.21 -34.68
CA THR A 76 -22.66 -8.27 -34.93
C THR A 76 -22.02 -7.72 -33.66
N THR A 77 -21.98 -8.54 -32.61
CA THR A 77 -21.38 -8.19 -31.34
C THR A 77 -19.96 -7.80 -31.70
N PRO A 78 -19.55 -6.56 -31.41
CA PRO A 78 -18.20 -6.13 -31.71
C PRO A 78 -17.27 -7.16 -31.07
N PHE A 79 -16.42 -7.79 -31.89
CA PHE A 79 -15.50 -8.81 -31.40
C PHE A 79 -14.61 -8.19 -30.33
N GLY A 80 -14.75 -8.64 -29.09
CA GLY A 80 -14.07 -8.06 -27.95
C GLY A 80 -14.59 -8.58 -26.63
N CYS A 81 -14.08 -7.98 -25.56
CA CYS A 81 -14.39 -8.34 -24.19
C CYS A 81 -14.97 -7.12 -23.48
N VAL A 82 -15.84 -7.35 -22.50
CA VAL A 82 -16.37 -6.29 -21.64
C VAL A 82 -15.78 -6.48 -20.25
N THR A 83 -15.14 -5.44 -19.72
CA THR A 83 -14.68 -5.42 -18.34
C THR A 83 -15.85 -5.35 -17.36
N ASP A 84 -15.59 -5.64 -16.10
CA ASP A 84 -16.55 -5.47 -15.00
C ASP A 84 -17.03 -4.02 -14.82
N ASP A 85 -16.23 -3.03 -15.22
CA ASP A 85 -16.66 -1.62 -15.26
C ASP A 85 -17.39 -1.24 -16.56
N GLY A 86 -17.68 -2.21 -17.42
CA GLY A 86 -18.49 -2.04 -18.64
C GLY A 86 -17.72 -1.48 -19.84
N ARG A 87 -16.40 -1.31 -19.77
CA ARG A 87 -15.60 -0.88 -20.92
C ARG A 87 -15.41 -2.03 -21.91
N HIS A 88 -15.51 -1.70 -23.19
CA HIS A 88 -15.28 -2.65 -24.27
C HIS A 88 -13.80 -2.64 -24.71
N ILE A 89 -13.16 -3.81 -24.71
CA ILE A 89 -11.77 -4.02 -25.10
C ILE A 89 -11.74 -4.85 -26.39
N PRO A 90 -11.10 -4.38 -27.48
CA PRO A 90 -10.92 -5.16 -28.69
C PRO A 90 -10.07 -6.42 -28.46
N LEU A 91 -10.32 -7.48 -29.23
CA LEU A 91 -9.47 -8.67 -29.23
C LEU A 91 -8.00 -8.32 -29.47
N GLY A 92 -7.10 -8.87 -28.65
CA GLY A 92 -5.66 -8.64 -28.68
C GLY A 92 -5.20 -7.35 -27.99
N GLN A 93 -6.10 -6.58 -27.37
CA GLN A 93 -5.73 -5.43 -26.55
C GLN A 93 -5.67 -5.78 -25.06
N SER A 94 -4.82 -5.04 -24.36
CA SER A 94 -4.69 -5.05 -22.90
C SER A 94 -5.02 -3.68 -22.31
N VAL A 95 -5.74 -3.66 -21.21
CA VAL A 95 -5.94 -2.46 -20.38
C VAL A 95 -5.27 -2.65 -19.03
N THR A 96 -4.80 -1.55 -18.45
CA THR A 96 -4.25 -1.54 -17.09
C THR A 96 -5.02 -0.54 -16.25
N ASP A 97 -5.71 -1.05 -15.24
CA ASP A 97 -6.44 -0.25 -14.28
C ASP A 97 -5.60 -0.02 -13.03
N LEU A 98 -5.60 1.24 -12.62
CA LEU A 98 -4.68 1.79 -11.63
C LEU A 98 -5.42 2.08 -10.33
N GLU A 99 -5.64 1.05 -9.52
CA GLU A 99 -6.23 1.23 -8.19
C GLU A 99 -5.18 1.68 -7.15
N PRO A 100 -5.59 2.34 -6.05
CA PRO A 100 -4.66 2.68 -4.98
C PRO A 100 -4.06 1.42 -4.32
N GLY A 101 -2.80 1.13 -4.61
CA GLY A 101 -2.06 0.00 -4.01
C GLY A 101 -2.24 -1.35 -4.71
N ALA A 102 -3.11 -1.43 -5.72
CA ALA A 102 -3.33 -2.62 -6.53
C ALA A 102 -3.30 -2.28 -8.01
N CYS A 103 -2.98 -3.27 -8.81
CA CYS A 103 -3.04 -3.18 -10.25
C CYS A 103 -3.81 -4.32 -10.82
N ARG A 104 -4.57 -3.97 -11.85
CA ARG A 104 -5.29 -4.96 -12.62
C ARG A 104 -4.91 -4.81 -14.08
N ILE A 105 -4.37 -5.88 -14.65
CA ILE A 105 -4.02 -5.95 -16.05
C ILE A 105 -4.99 -6.94 -16.68
N CYS A 106 -5.82 -6.47 -17.60
CA CYS A 106 -6.76 -7.32 -18.31
C CYS A 106 -6.40 -7.39 -19.77
N GLU A 107 -6.34 -8.61 -20.32
CA GLU A 107 -6.10 -8.88 -21.73
C GLU A 107 -7.33 -9.54 -22.33
N CYS A 108 -7.79 -9.02 -23.48
CA CYS A 108 -8.88 -9.61 -24.22
C CYS A 108 -8.36 -10.61 -25.26
N GLY A 109 -8.41 -11.90 -24.94
CA GLY A 109 -8.02 -12.99 -25.82
C GLY A 109 -9.21 -13.61 -26.56
N ARG A 110 -8.93 -14.60 -27.43
CA ARG A 110 -9.98 -15.39 -28.09
C ARG A 110 -10.84 -16.20 -27.11
N GLU A 111 -10.29 -16.49 -25.94
CA GLU A 111 -10.94 -17.23 -24.85
C GLU A 111 -11.78 -16.31 -23.94
N GLY A 112 -11.73 -14.99 -24.16
CA GLY A 112 -12.40 -13.99 -23.33
C GLY A 112 -11.42 -13.09 -22.59
N LEU A 113 -11.94 -12.41 -21.56
CA LEU A 113 -11.16 -11.49 -20.73
C LEU A 113 -10.38 -12.25 -19.68
N ASN A 114 -9.05 -12.14 -19.70
CA ASN A 114 -8.18 -12.65 -18.65
C ASN A 114 -7.61 -11.47 -17.85
N CYS A 115 -7.86 -11.43 -16.55
CA CYS A 115 -7.38 -10.36 -15.68
C CYS A 115 -6.42 -10.91 -14.63
N MET A 116 -5.25 -10.28 -14.52
CA MET A 116 -4.28 -10.51 -13.46
C MET A 116 -4.31 -9.35 -12.48
N TYR A 117 -4.34 -9.69 -11.19
CA TYR A 117 -4.22 -8.73 -10.11
C TYR A 117 -2.79 -8.79 -9.55
N GLY A 118 -2.15 -7.64 -9.45
CA GLY A 118 -0.84 -7.47 -8.85
C GLY A 118 -0.92 -6.50 -7.69
N ASP A 119 -0.54 -6.96 -6.50
CA ASP A 119 -0.35 -6.08 -5.36
C ASP A 119 0.99 -5.35 -5.50
N CYS A 120 0.95 -4.03 -5.44
CA CYS A 120 2.17 -3.24 -5.43
C CYS A 120 2.67 -3.11 -4.00
N LEU A 121 3.70 -3.87 -3.67
CA LEU A 121 4.43 -3.66 -2.42
C LEU A 121 4.99 -2.24 -2.40
N ALA A 122 4.66 -1.50 -1.34
CA ALA A 122 5.17 -0.15 -1.17
C ALA A 122 6.70 -0.21 -1.03
N PRO A 123 7.44 0.55 -1.85
CA PRO A 123 8.87 0.44 -1.94
C PRO A 123 9.52 1.08 -0.71
N MET A 124 10.70 0.58 -0.36
CA MET A 124 11.39 1.00 0.86
C MET A 124 12.29 2.21 0.57
N CYS A 125 11.67 3.33 0.23
CA CYS A 125 12.29 4.64 0.10
C CYS A 125 11.29 5.70 0.60
N VAL A 126 11.78 6.86 1.04
CA VAL A 126 10.94 7.94 1.57
C VAL A 126 10.37 8.86 0.48
N ASP A 127 10.90 8.76 -0.72
CA ASP A 127 10.60 9.62 -1.88
C ASP A 127 10.01 8.82 -3.05
N TYR A 128 9.28 7.75 -2.74
CA TYR A 128 8.67 6.93 -3.78
C TYR A 128 7.66 7.73 -4.60
N VAL A 129 7.62 7.44 -5.90
CA VAL A 129 6.67 8.04 -6.83
C VAL A 129 5.88 6.96 -7.54
N ARG A 130 4.61 7.22 -7.84
CA ARG A 130 3.79 6.31 -8.64
C ARG A 130 4.30 6.32 -10.08
N SER A 131 4.57 5.14 -10.64
CA SER A 131 5.07 4.97 -12.02
C SER A 131 4.24 3.91 -12.72
N GLY A 132 3.12 4.35 -13.30
CA GLY A 132 2.09 3.46 -13.82
C GLY A 132 1.40 2.74 -12.66
N CYS A 133 1.46 1.41 -12.71
CA CYS A 133 0.86 0.52 -11.74
C CYS A 133 1.48 0.64 -10.34
N CYS A 134 2.79 0.41 -10.22
CA CYS A 134 3.47 0.38 -8.94
C CYS A 134 4.27 1.64 -8.63
N TYR A 135 4.65 1.76 -7.36
CA TYR A 135 5.56 2.79 -6.91
C TYR A 135 7.01 2.41 -7.27
N ARG A 136 7.82 3.42 -7.55
CA ARG A 136 9.26 3.29 -7.77
C ARG A 136 10.02 4.29 -6.89
N CYS A 137 11.27 3.97 -6.60
CA CYS A 137 12.20 4.89 -5.95
C CYS A 137 13.06 5.59 -7.00
N PRO A 138 12.82 6.88 -7.31
CA PRO A 138 13.54 7.58 -8.37
C PRO A 138 15.04 7.72 -8.04
N ASN A 139 15.37 7.91 -6.76
CA ASN A 139 16.75 8.07 -6.28
C ASN A 139 17.33 6.77 -5.69
N GLY A 140 16.73 5.62 -5.99
CA GLY A 140 17.10 4.34 -5.38
C GLY A 140 16.72 4.28 -3.90
N LYS A 141 17.44 3.45 -3.14
CA LYS A 141 17.15 3.27 -1.71
C LYS A 141 17.54 4.51 -0.93
N ASN A 142 16.65 4.98 -0.07
CA ASN A 142 16.93 6.07 0.84
C ASN A 142 16.07 5.99 2.10
N CYS A 143 16.45 6.75 3.10
CA CYS A 143 15.79 6.81 4.39
C CYS A 143 15.92 8.22 4.97
N ARG A 144 15.08 8.53 5.96
CA ARG A 144 15.06 9.82 6.63
C ARG A 144 15.89 9.75 7.91
N LEU A 145 16.85 10.65 8.07
CA LEU A 145 17.54 10.90 9.34
C LEU A 145 16.52 11.40 10.39
N PRO A 146 16.83 11.27 11.70
CA PRO A 146 16.02 11.88 12.75
C PRO A 146 15.84 13.40 12.60
N SER A 147 16.79 14.08 11.93
CA SER A 147 16.71 15.50 11.59
C SER A 147 15.66 15.82 10.51
N GLY A 148 15.18 14.81 9.78
CA GLY A 148 14.30 14.96 8.63
C GLY A 148 15.00 14.95 7.28
N GLU A 149 16.33 15.02 7.23
CA GLU A 149 17.13 14.95 5.98
C GLU A 149 17.05 13.55 5.36
N ILE A 150 17.06 13.46 4.02
CA ILE A 150 17.03 12.19 3.28
C ILE A 150 18.46 11.80 2.89
N ILE A 151 18.85 10.57 3.19
CA ILE A 151 20.15 10.00 2.80
C ILE A 151 19.96 8.77 1.91
N SER A 152 20.81 8.63 0.90
CA SER A 152 20.87 7.47 0.00
C SER A 152 22.09 6.57 0.23
N ALA A 153 23.02 7.03 1.08
CA ALA A 153 24.23 6.32 1.47
C ALA A 153 24.53 6.60 2.96
N PRO A 154 25.39 5.79 3.61
CA PRO A 154 25.82 6.07 4.97
C PRO A 154 26.46 7.46 5.09
N VAL A 155 26.12 8.19 6.16
CA VAL A 155 26.66 9.54 6.45
C VAL A 155 27.19 9.61 7.87
N GLU A 156 28.14 10.53 8.11
CA GLU A 156 28.62 10.87 9.46
C GLU A 156 28.06 12.23 9.89
N ARG A 157 27.42 12.27 11.06
CA ARG A 157 26.82 13.48 11.66
C ARG A 157 27.01 13.44 13.17
N ASP A 158 27.57 14.49 13.75
CA ASP A 158 27.70 14.66 15.21
C ASP A 158 28.38 13.47 15.93
N GLY A 159 29.40 12.87 15.30
CA GLY A 159 30.10 11.70 15.85
C GLY A 159 29.32 10.38 15.73
N MET A 160 28.18 10.39 15.04
CA MET A 160 27.37 9.20 14.72
C MET A 160 27.55 8.82 13.26
N ARG A 161 27.54 7.51 12.97
CA ARG A 161 27.39 6.97 11.62
C ARG A 161 25.93 6.57 11.43
N CYS A 162 25.26 7.19 10.47
CA CYS A 162 23.88 6.91 10.14
C CYS A 162 23.79 6.18 8.80
N GLU A 163 22.97 5.14 8.73
CA GLU A 163 22.75 4.37 7.51
C GLU A 163 21.30 3.89 7.39
N CYS A 164 20.86 3.61 6.17
CA CYS A 164 19.54 3.06 5.96
C CYS A 164 19.49 1.59 6.39
N PRO A 165 18.40 1.16 7.05
CA PRO A 165 18.26 -0.21 7.49
C PRO A 165 18.35 -1.19 6.31
N PRO A 166 18.86 -2.41 6.54
CA PRO A 166 18.86 -3.45 5.52
C PRO A 166 17.42 -3.74 5.09
N GLN A 167 17.23 -3.89 3.78
CA GLN A 167 15.92 -4.15 3.23
C GLN A 167 15.68 -5.64 3.13
N ASP A 168 14.79 -6.17 3.97
CA ASP A 168 14.33 -7.54 3.82
C ASP A 168 13.37 -7.60 2.63
N ARG A 169 13.82 -8.21 1.53
CA ARG A 169 13.02 -8.37 0.31
C ARG A 169 11.89 -9.39 0.49
N GLY A 170 11.90 -10.15 1.59
CA GLY A 170 10.97 -11.25 1.82
C GLY A 170 9.74 -10.90 2.66
N LEU A 171 9.61 -9.68 3.18
CA LEU A 171 8.49 -9.33 4.05
C LEU A 171 7.30 -8.78 3.23
N PRO A 172 6.19 -9.55 3.09
CA PRO A 172 4.96 -9.00 2.56
C PRO A 172 4.40 -7.96 3.55
N GLY A 173 4.13 -6.75 3.08
CA GLY A 173 3.50 -5.71 3.88
C GLY A 173 3.91 -4.29 3.51
N ALA A 174 3.16 -3.32 4.02
CA ALA A 174 3.52 -1.92 3.92
C ALA A 174 4.82 -1.65 4.70
N PRO A 175 5.74 -0.82 4.18
CA PRO A 175 6.96 -0.47 4.89
C PRO A 175 6.58 0.23 6.19
N SER A 176 6.96 -0.38 7.32
CA SER A 176 6.92 0.29 8.62
C SER A 176 7.83 1.52 8.56
N ALA A 177 7.49 2.57 9.32
CA ALA A 177 8.35 3.74 9.48
C ALA A 177 9.79 3.37 9.93
N SER A 178 9.95 2.22 10.60
CA SER A 178 11.27 1.67 10.97
C SER A 178 12.14 1.31 9.77
N HIS A 179 11.57 1.01 8.60
CA HIS A 179 12.32 0.66 7.39
C HIS A 179 12.71 1.89 6.55
N THR A 180 12.13 3.04 6.85
CA THR A 180 12.39 4.31 6.16
C THR A 180 13.09 5.33 7.05
N THR A 181 13.42 4.96 8.29
CA THR A 181 14.15 5.82 9.24
C THR A 181 15.59 5.31 9.35
N ALA A 182 16.56 6.21 9.24
CA ALA A 182 17.97 5.86 9.35
C ALA A 182 18.33 5.37 10.75
N ILE A 183 19.23 4.40 10.84
CA ILE A 183 19.80 3.92 12.08
C ILE A 183 21.13 4.66 12.29
N CYS A 184 21.23 5.44 13.37
CA CYS A 184 22.44 6.16 13.74
C CYS A 184 23.13 5.48 14.92
N THR A 185 24.39 5.07 14.73
CA THR A 185 25.22 4.44 15.76
C THR A 185 26.41 5.33 16.11
N PRO A 186 26.83 5.42 17.38
CA PRO A 186 28.05 6.15 17.74
C PRO A 186 29.24 5.56 17.03
N ARG A 187 30.11 6.42 16.48
CA ARG A 187 31.34 5.94 15.87
C ARG A 187 32.21 5.35 16.98
N THR A 188 32.48 4.05 16.91
CA THR A 188 33.46 3.43 17.80
C THR A 188 34.82 3.96 17.39
N THR A 189 35.29 5.02 18.05
CA THR A 189 36.70 5.39 17.99
C THR A 189 37.45 4.26 18.69
N ILE A 190 37.97 3.32 17.91
CA ILE A 190 38.98 2.39 18.42
C ILE A 190 40.11 3.29 18.91
N PRO A 191 40.43 3.31 20.21
CA PRO A 191 41.56 4.09 20.69
C PRO A 191 42.79 3.58 19.96
N ILE A 192 43.49 4.48 19.27
CA ILE A 192 44.79 4.16 18.70
C ILE A 192 45.71 3.95 19.92
N VAL A 193 45.97 2.68 20.25
CA VAL A 193 46.97 2.33 21.25
C VAL A 193 48.32 2.57 20.58
N GLY A 194 48.93 3.71 20.91
CA GLY A 194 50.31 4.06 20.57
C GLY A 194 51.28 3.63 21.66
#